data_AF-M5JS35-F1
#
_entry.id   AF-M5JS35-F1
#
_cell.length_a   1.000
_cell.length_b   1.000
_cell.length_c   1.000
_cell.angle_alpha   90.00
_cell.angle_beta   90.00
_cell.angle_gamma   90.00
#
_symmetry.space_group_name_H-M   'P 1'
#
loop_
_entity.id
_entity.type
_entity.pdbx_description
1 polymer ?
#
loop_
_entity_poly.entity_id
_entity_poly.type
_entity_poly.pdbx_seq_one_letter_code
_entity_poly.pdbx_strand_id
1 'polypeptide(L)'
;MFAIVETVTFAQHAAYLAEVCSDLTRLGYKVEQVRLVKSNFGLPQQGDQFLLIGVRTNEAGTFVIPTLVNSIRRSVGEVLGPLLIKYDTPTDLLERKDSYSPQGLYNTWAKDWRRWYSDDKLLPVIPVSPPSKGSSTWKAMKKAGIDPESYAEAPPRVEEVDDNHFLPKLTVPAIACLQGFPDKWSFEAELSGNIDMIAEATPPVLARVMGLNIYQALTGTRVDLETAIREPLIDDERIGQPLPKRVSLTPKWYTASRALKAEKYMDREDELKTLNPDEVERALATYMEELVPMKRGKGAAFSKRERVAVARIAAATRLQRDRECFPTEASRPDPQDYTDL
;
A
#
# COMPACT_ATOMS: atom_id res chain seq x y z
N MET A 1 7.71 19.80 -3.30
CA MET A 1 7.43 19.02 -2.08
C MET A 1 8.61 18.09 -1.86
N PHE A 2 9.15 18.03 -0.65
CA PHE A 2 10.21 17.09 -0.31
C PHE A 2 9.79 16.30 0.92
N ALA A 3 10.28 15.06 1.02
CA ALA A 3 10.18 14.22 2.20
C ALA A 3 11.59 13.96 2.69
N ILE A 4 11.91 14.36 3.92
CA ILE A 4 13.11 13.89 4.60
C ILE A 4 12.70 12.62 5.32
N VAL A 5 13.31 11.50 4.94
CA VAL A 5 13.14 10.22 5.62
C VAL A 5 14.29 10.05 6.59
N GLU A 6 13.92 9.66 7.80
CA GLU A 6 14.77 9.44 8.97
C GLU A 6 15.27 10.70 9.69
N THR A 7 14.68 10.89 10.86
CA THR A 7 15.42 11.39 12.01
C THR A 7 14.81 10.71 13.21
N VAL A 8 15.62 9.93 13.93
CA VAL A 8 15.20 9.34 15.19
C VAL A 8 14.78 10.48 16.11
N THR A 9 13.51 10.53 16.48
CA THR A 9 12.99 11.55 17.39
C THR A 9 13.46 11.25 18.82
N PHE A 10 14.75 11.43 19.09
CA PHE A 10 15.21 11.56 20.46
C PHE A 10 14.90 12.97 20.94
N ALA A 11 14.45 13.11 22.18
CA ALA A 11 14.20 14.41 22.82
C ALA A 11 15.42 15.35 22.71
N GLN A 12 16.64 14.78 22.67
CA GLN A 12 17.89 15.51 22.50
C GLN A 12 18.03 16.26 21.15
N HIS A 13 17.26 15.88 20.12
CA HIS A 13 17.30 16.52 18.79
C HIS A 13 16.10 17.45 18.54
N ALA A 14 15.24 17.65 19.53
CA ALA A 14 14.04 18.48 19.37
C ALA A 14 14.37 19.94 18.99
N ALA A 15 15.41 20.51 19.58
CA ALA A 15 15.86 21.87 19.26
C ALA A 15 16.30 21.99 17.79
N TYR A 16 17.10 21.03 17.31
CA TYR A 16 17.56 21.00 15.93
C TYR A 16 16.39 20.80 14.95
N LEU A 17 15.45 19.91 15.26
CA LEU A 17 14.26 19.71 14.43
C LEU A 17 13.41 20.98 14.36
N ALA A 18 13.27 21.72 15.46
CA ALA A 18 12.55 22.99 15.49
C ALA A 18 13.24 24.06 14.62
N GLU A 19 14.57 24.12 14.63
CA GLU A 19 15.35 25.01 13.76
C GLU A 19 15.12 24.66 12.28
N VAL A 20 15.23 23.39 11.90
CA VAL A 20 14.95 22.92 10.53
C VAL A 20 13.51 23.27 10.12
N CYS A 21 12.52 23.03 10.99
CA CYS A 21 11.13 23.40 10.70
C CYS A 21 10.94 24.92 10.50
N SER A 22 11.62 25.73 11.32
CA SER A 22 11.59 27.19 11.24
C SER A 22 12.19 27.69 9.91
N ASP A 23 13.33 27.14 9.52
CA ASP A 23 13.99 27.49 8.26
C ASP A 23 13.13 27.14 7.05
N LEU A 24 12.54 25.94 7.05
CA LEU A 24 11.62 25.53 5.99
C LEU A 24 10.36 26.40 5.94
N THR A 25 9.84 26.81 7.09
CA THR A 25 8.70 27.74 7.17
C THR A 25 9.06 29.09 6.58
N ARG A 26 10.25 29.62 6.90
CA ARG A 26 10.79 30.88 6.35
C ARG A 26 11.03 30.80 4.83
N LEU A 27 11.31 29.61 4.31
CA LEU A 27 11.40 29.34 2.87
C LEU A 27 10.01 29.17 2.18
N GLY A 28 8.91 29.35 2.92
CA GLY A 28 7.55 29.28 2.39
C GLY A 28 6.99 27.86 2.30
N TYR A 29 7.40 26.95 3.18
CA TYR A 29 6.82 25.62 3.30
C TYR A 29 5.95 25.50 4.55
N LYS A 30 4.75 24.96 4.40
CA LYS A 30 4.01 24.34 5.49
C LYS A 30 4.65 22.98 5.79
N VAL A 31 5.15 22.81 7.00
CA VAL A 31 5.87 21.61 7.42
C VAL A 31 4.98 20.76 8.32
N GLU A 32 4.89 19.47 8.03
CA GLU A 32 4.14 18.47 8.79
C GLU A 32 5.07 17.35 9.24
N GLN A 33 4.89 16.90 10.48
CA GLN A 33 5.61 15.76 11.04
C GLN A 33 4.73 14.52 10.97
N VAL A 34 5.19 13.49 10.25
CA VAL A 34 4.42 12.27 10.01
C VAL A 34 5.10 11.09 10.72
N ARG A 35 4.31 10.31 11.46
CA ARG A 35 4.77 9.11 12.17
C ARG A 35 3.91 7.93 11.74
N LEU A 36 4.52 6.95 11.08
CA LEU A 36 3.85 5.76 10.58
C LEU A 36 4.33 4.53 11.35
N VAL A 37 3.45 3.89 12.13
CA VAL A 37 3.79 2.66 12.84
C VAL A 37 3.97 1.53 11.83
N LYS A 38 5.17 0.95 11.72
CA LYS A 38 5.52 -0.02 10.66
C LYS A 38 4.56 -1.21 10.62
N SER A 39 4.21 -1.73 11.79
CA SER A 39 3.28 -2.85 11.93
C SER A 39 1.86 -2.54 11.45
N ASN A 40 1.45 -1.28 11.28
CA ASN A 40 0.12 -0.94 10.73
C ASN A 40 0.06 -1.19 9.21
N PHE A 41 1.20 -1.33 8.56
CA PHE A 41 1.35 -1.43 7.10
C PHE A 41 1.85 -2.81 6.67
N GLY A 42 1.67 -3.84 7.50
CA GLY A 42 2.01 -5.23 7.18
C GLY A 42 3.47 -5.60 7.41
N LEU A 43 4.29 -4.69 7.93
CA LEU A 43 5.69 -4.94 8.26
C LEU A 43 5.78 -5.49 9.69
N PRO A 44 6.23 -6.73 9.94
CA PRO A 44 6.23 -7.36 11.26
C PRO A 44 7.41 -6.86 12.14
N GLN A 45 7.57 -5.54 12.21
CA GLN A 45 8.64 -4.84 12.90
C GLN A 45 8.10 -3.88 13.96
N GLN A 46 8.86 -3.72 15.03
CA GLN A 46 8.62 -2.74 16.08
C GLN A 46 9.08 -1.35 15.63
N GLY A 47 8.40 -0.33 16.14
CA GLY A 47 8.74 1.06 15.90
C GLY A 47 7.95 1.69 14.77
N ASP A 48 8.31 2.94 14.50
CA ASP A 48 7.68 3.79 13.50
C ASP A 48 8.69 4.35 12.52
N GLN A 49 8.17 4.80 11.39
CA GLN A 49 8.89 5.65 10.45
C GLN A 49 8.49 7.09 10.73
N PHE A 50 9.48 7.92 11.08
CA PHE A 50 9.31 9.36 11.15
C PHE A 50 9.68 10.00 9.81
N LEU A 51 8.86 10.95 9.35
CA LEU A 51 9.09 11.74 8.16
C LEU A 51 8.77 13.21 8.41
N LEU A 52 9.56 14.09 7.79
CA LEU A 52 9.28 15.52 7.72
C LEU A 52 8.82 15.88 6.31
N ILE A 53 7.61 16.42 6.17
CA ILE A 53 6.99 16.74 4.89
C ILE A 53 6.81 18.24 4.77
N GLY A 54 7.44 18.83 3.74
CA GLY A 54 7.29 20.23 3.39
C GLY A 54 6.43 20.45 2.15
N VAL A 55 5.31 21.16 2.29
CA VAL A 55 4.44 21.57 1.19
C VAL A 55 4.52 23.08 1.00
N ARG A 56 4.81 23.55 -0.21
CA ARG A 56 4.95 24.99 -0.46
C ARG A 56 3.59 25.68 -0.25
N THR A 57 3.57 26.82 0.42
CA THR A 57 2.33 27.52 0.83
C THR A 57 1.41 27.93 -0.32
N ASN A 58 1.96 28.05 -1.54
CA ASN A 58 1.20 28.48 -2.71
C ASN A 58 0.63 27.29 -3.52
N GLU A 59 0.85 26.06 -3.07
CA GLU A 59 0.19 24.88 -3.64
C GLU A 59 -1.27 24.84 -3.17
N ALA A 60 -2.19 24.57 -4.09
CA ALA A 60 -3.62 24.66 -3.81
C ALA A 60 -4.16 23.52 -2.94
N GLY A 61 -3.48 22.36 -2.92
CA GLY A 61 -3.98 21.19 -2.20
C GLY A 61 -3.45 21.08 -0.77
N THR A 62 -4.28 20.46 0.07
CA THR A 62 -3.99 20.25 1.49
C THR A 62 -3.36 18.88 1.68
N PHE A 63 -2.16 18.83 2.26
CA PHE A 63 -1.59 17.57 2.72
C PHE A 63 -2.31 17.09 3.97
N VAL A 64 -2.71 15.81 3.95
CA VAL A 64 -3.34 15.11 5.07
C VAL A 64 -2.41 13.98 5.48
N ILE A 65 -2.21 13.83 6.79
CA ILE A 65 -1.39 12.74 7.33
C ILE A 65 -2.06 11.41 7.00
N PRO A 66 -1.34 10.45 6.39
CA PRO A 66 -1.93 9.16 6.05
C PRO A 66 -2.38 8.41 7.30
N THR A 67 -3.63 7.99 7.32
CA THR A 67 -4.16 7.04 8.31
C THR A 67 -4.88 5.91 7.59
N LEU A 68 -4.73 4.70 8.11
CA LEU A 68 -5.51 3.55 7.67
C LEU A 68 -6.64 3.34 8.66
N VAL A 69 -7.87 3.13 8.17
CA VAL A 69 -9.00 2.73 9.02
C VAL A 69 -8.75 1.29 9.47
N ASN A 70 -8.34 0.43 8.55
CA ASN A 70 -8.02 -0.96 8.81
C ASN A 70 -6.52 -1.22 8.65
N SER A 71 -5.82 -1.37 9.77
CA SER A 71 -4.39 -1.74 9.76
C SER A 71 -4.17 -3.10 9.09
N ILE A 72 -3.09 -3.21 8.32
CA ILE A 72 -2.61 -4.50 7.82
C ILE A 72 -1.62 -5.04 8.86
N ARG A 73 -2.00 -6.10 9.56
CA ARG A 73 -1.15 -6.78 10.54
C ARG A 73 -0.60 -8.05 9.94
N ARG A 74 0.69 -8.29 10.13
CA ARG A 74 1.36 -9.56 9.85
C ARG A 74 2.31 -9.88 10.99
N SER A 75 2.45 -11.16 11.29
CA SER A 75 3.41 -11.65 12.28
C SER A 75 4.78 -11.96 11.65
N VAL A 76 5.80 -12.04 12.49
CA VAL A 76 7.11 -12.59 12.10
C VAL A 76 6.96 -13.99 11.49
N GLY A 77 6.13 -14.84 12.09
CA GLY A 77 5.87 -16.20 11.63
C GLY A 77 5.22 -16.27 10.26
N GLU A 78 4.24 -15.41 9.97
CA GLU A 78 3.61 -15.32 8.64
C GLU A 78 4.60 -14.88 7.56
N VAL A 79 5.41 -13.86 7.83
CA VAL A 79 6.27 -13.22 6.82
C VAL A 79 7.55 -14.03 6.60
N LEU A 80 8.19 -14.49 7.68
CA LEU A 80 9.46 -15.19 7.59
C LEU A 80 9.33 -16.70 7.45
N GLY A 81 8.21 -17.29 7.89
CA GLY A 81 8.00 -18.75 7.83
C GLY A 81 8.29 -19.35 6.44
N PRO A 82 7.72 -18.80 5.35
CA PRO A 82 7.99 -19.28 3.98
C PRO A 82 9.44 -19.13 3.50
N LEU A 83 10.23 -18.26 4.15
CA LEU A 83 11.62 -17.97 3.78
C LEU A 83 12.62 -18.77 4.61
N LEU A 84 12.32 -18.99 5.90
CA LEU A 84 13.19 -19.72 6.84
C LEU A 84 12.92 -21.22 6.83
N ILE A 85 11.69 -21.66 6.53
CA ILE A 85 11.31 -23.07 6.54
C ILE A 85 11.15 -23.51 5.08
N LYS A 86 12.20 -24.11 4.52
CA LYS A 86 12.25 -24.56 3.11
C LYS A 86 12.22 -26.07 2.92
N TYR A 87 12.56 -26.82 3.96
CA TYR A 87 12.80 -28.26 3.86
C TYR A 87 11.83 -29.07 4.72
N ASP A 88 10.66 -28.54 5.07
CA ASP A 88 9.66 -29.31 5.80
C ASP A 88 8.97 -30.30 4.87
N THR A 89 8.61 -31.45 5.41
CA THR A 89 7.95 -32.49 4.64
C THR A 89 6.52 -32.04 4.31
N PRO A 90 6.10 -32.09 3.04
CA PRO A 90 4.71 -31.81 2.65
C PRO A 90 3.71 -32.62 3.48
N THR A 91 2.58 -32.01 3.81
CA THR A 91 1.59 -32.59 4.74
C THR A 91 1.09 -33.98 4.31
N ASP A 92 0.99 -34.22 3.00
CA ASP A 92 0.59 -35.47 2.36
C ASP A 92 1.65 -36.58 2.46
N LEU A 93 2.91 -36.23 2.70
CA LEU A 93 4.04 -37.14 2.84
C LEU A 93 4.50 -37.33 4.30
N LEU A 94 3.78 -36.76 5.27
CA LEU A 94 4.09 -36.88 6.69
C LEU A 94 3.82 -38.30 7.20
N GLU A 95 4.85 -39.14 7.19
CA GLU A 95 4.81 -40.42 7.90
C GLU A 95 4.97 -40.18 9.41
N ARG A 96 3.99 -40.61 10.23
CA ARG A 96 3.96 -40.38 11.70
C ARG A 96 5.10 -41.04 12.49
N LYS A 97 6.03 -41.75 11.84
CA LYS A 97 6.84 -42.80 12.48
C LYS A 97 8.24 -42.40 12.91
N ASP A 98 8.75 -41.22 12.56
CA ASP A 98 10.17 -40.92 12.81
C ASP A 98 10.45 -39.51 13.35
N SER A 99 9.82 -39.19 14.48
CA SER A 99 9.98 -37.91 15.19
C SER A 99 11.42 -37.60 15.63
N TYR A 100 12.29 -38.63 15.72
CA TYR A 100 13.67 -38.53 16.19
C TYR A 100 14.70 -38.47 15.05
N SER A 101 14.29 -38.70 13.79
CA SER A 101 15.13 -38.42 12.63
C SER A 101 15.41 -36.91 12.52
N PRO A 102 16.52 -36.50 11.86
CA PRO A 102 16.78 -35.09 11.55
C PRO A 102 15.58 -34.42 10.86
N GLN A 103 14.92 -35.12 9.93
CA GLN A 103 13.72 -34.60 9.26
C GLN A 103 12.53 -34.47 10.21
N GLY A 104 12.34 -35.43 11.13
CA GLY A 104 11.31 -35.36 12.16
C GLY A 104 11.49 -34.18 13.12
N LEU A 105 12.74 -33.92 13.52
CA LEU A 105 13.12 -32.76 14.34
C LEU A 105 12.85 -31.46 13.58
N TYR A 106 13.31 -31.35 12.33
CA TYR A 106 13.06 -30.18 11.48
C TYR A 106 11.56 -29.92 11.30
N ASN A 107 10.75 -30.95 11.01
CA ASN A 107 9.30 -30.81 10.86
C ASN A 107 8.63 -30.37 12.16
N THR A 108 9.10 -30.87 13.31
CA THR A 108 8.59 -30.50 14.64
C THR A 108 8.92 -29.04 14.95
N TRP A 109 10.18 -28.65 14.78
CA TRP A 109 10.62 -27.26 14.90
C TRP A 109 9.84 -26.33 13.98
N ALA A 110 9.73 -26.66 12.69
CA ALA A 110 9.01 -25.85 11.70
C ALA A 110 7.55 -25.59 12.11
N LYS A 111 6.87 -26.62 12.61
CA LYS A 111 5.50 -26.51 13.11
C LYS A 111 5.42 -25.65 14.36
N ASP A 112 6.29 -25.88 15.34
CA ASP A 112 6.29 -25.17 16.61
C ASP A 112 6.70 -23.70 16.44
N TRP A 113 7.73 -23.42 15.64
CA TRP A 113 8.22 -22.08 15.33
C TRP A 113 7.12 -21.23 14.66
N ARG A 114 6.43 -21.75 13.63
CA ARG A 114 5.30 -21.04 13.01
C ARG A 114 4.21 -20.68 14.01
N ARG A 115 3.94 -21.56 14.98
CA ARG A 115 2.92 -21.35 16.02
C ARG A 115 3.37 -20.38 17.10
N TRP A 116 4.62 -20.42 17.54
CA TRP A 116 5.10 -19.56 18.63
C TRP A 116 5.33 -18.12 18.18
N TYR A 117 5.66 -17.94 16.89
CA TYR A 117 5.98 -16.65 16.31
C TYR A 117 4.88 -16.09 15.39
N SER A 118 3.65 -16.65 15.47
CA SER A 118 2.45 -16.13 14.78
C SER A 118 1.85 -14.90 15.47
N ASP A 119 0.66 -14.48 15.01
CA ASP A 119 -0.20 -13.47 15.63
C ASP A 119 0.39 -12.06 15.72
N ASP A 120 0.74 -11.61 16.91
CA ASP A 120 1.16 -10.24 17.23
C ASP A 120 2.68 -10.09 17.35
N LYS A 121 3.44 -11.15 17.02
CA LYS A 121 4.89 -11.18 17.21
C LYS A 121 5.57 -10.29 16.18
N LEU A 122 6.34 -9.33 16.69
CA LEU A 122 7.10 -8.34 15.92
C LEU A 122 8.60 -8.46 16.24
N LEU A 123 9.42 -8.35 15.20
CA LEU A 123 10.88 -8.24 15.32
C LEU A 123 11.24 -6.81 15.74
N PRO A 124 12.30 -6.57 16.54
CA PRO A 124 12.88 -5.22 16.61
C PRO A 124 13.31 -4.73 15.21
N VAL A 125 13.62 -3.44 15.09
CA VAL A 125 14.21 -2.90 13.86
C VAL A 125 15.44 -3.73 13.48
N ILE A 126 15.55 -4.07 12.20
CA ILE A 126 16.66 -4.87 11.67
C ILE A 126 17.96 -4.11 11.93
N PRO A 127 18.90 -4.67 12.71
CA PRO A 127 20.12 -3.97 13.00
C PRO A 127 21.07 -4.13 11.79
N VAL A 128 21.73 -3.04 11.40
CA VAL A 128 22.70 -3.03 10.29
C VAL A 128 23.82 -4.07 10.55
N SER A 129 24.28 -4.15 11.80
CA SER A 129 25.22 -5.17 12.27
C SER A 129 24.60 -6.04 13.38
N PRO A 130 25.05 -7.29 13.58
CA PRO A 130 24.62 -8.11 14.72
C PRO A 130 24.70 -7.34 16.04
N PRO A 131 23.63 -7.31 16.87
CA PRO A 131 23.63 -6.53 18.08
C PRO A 131 24.57 -7.13 19.13
N SER A 132 25.11 -6.31 20.02
CA SER A 132 25.98 -6.81 21.09
C SER A 132 25.24 -7.81 21.99
N LYS A 133 25.91 -8.90 22.34
CA LYS A 133 25.35 -9.97 23.19
C LYS A 133 24.78 -9.40 24.49
N GLY A 134 23.52 -9.73 24.78
CA GLY A 134 22.81 -9.30 26.00
C GLY A 134 22.18 -7.90 25.96
N SER A 135 22.38 -7.14 24.87
CA SER A 135 21.67 -5.88 24.62
C SER A 135 20.15 -6.07 24.56
N SER A 136 19.39 -4.97 24.63
CA SER A 136 17.93 -4.99 24.48
C SER A 136 17.51 -5.56 23.12
N THR A 137 18.15 -5.12 22.04
CA THR A 137 17.90 -5.61 20.68
C THR A 137 18.20 -7.10 20.55
N TRP A 138 19.33 -7.57 21.09
CA TRP A 138 19.68 -8.99 21.12
C TRP A 138 18.60 -9.85 21.78
N LYS A 139 18.14 -9.44 22.96
CA LYS A 139 17.08 -10.14 23.70
C LYS A 139 15.74 -10.11 22.95
N ALA A 140 15.42 -8.98 22.32
CA ALA A 140 14.20 -8.82 21.55
C ALA A 140 14.19 -9.72 20.30
N MET A 141 15.32 -9.87 19.60
CA MET A 141 15.45 -10.79 18.46
C MET A 141 15.24 -12.25 18.90
N LYS A 142 15.90 -12.69 19.98
CA LYS A 142 15.68 -14.05 20.52
C LYS A 142 14.23 -14.29 20.91
N LYS A 143 13.58 -13.30 21.54
CA LYS A 143 12.15 -13.36 21.90
C LYS A 143 11.23 -13.44 20.67
N ALA A 144 11.66 -12.88 19.55
CA ALA A 144 10.98 -12.96 18.26
C ALA A 144 11.35 -14.23 17.46
N GLY A 145 12.13 -15.15 18.03
CA GLY A 145 12.44 -16.44 17.40
C GLY A 145 13.56 -16.39 16.39
N ILE A 146 14.43 -15.39 16.47
CA ILE A 146 15.53 -15.17 15.52
C ILE A 146 16.86 -15.17 16.28
N ASP A 147 17.87 -15.83 15.71
CA ASP A 147 19.23 -15.79 16.21
C ASP A 147 19.89 -14.44 15.86
N PRO A 148 20.30 -13.63 16.85
CA PRO A 148 20.97 -12.35 16.63
C PRO A 148 22.49 -12.47 16.42
N GLU A 149 23.10 -13.66 16.50
CA GLU A 149 24.57 -13.81 16.48
C GLU A 149 25.20 -13.43 15.14
N SER A 150 24.54 -13.75 14.04
CA SER A 150 25.05 -13.53 12.70
C SER A 150 23.94 -13.66 11.66
N TYR A 151 24.25 -13.23 10.45
CA TYR A 151 23.42 -13.46 9.26
C TYR A 151 23.85 -14.74 8.55
N ALA A 152 22.93 -15.38 7.84
CA ALA A 152 23.17 -16.59 7.08
C ALA A 152 22.99 -16.36 5.58
N GLU A 153 23.71 -17.12 4.76
CA GLU A 153 23.56 -17.09 3.30
C GLU A 153 22.32 -17.87 2.83
N ALA A 154 21.90 -18.88 3.59
CA ALA A 154 20.82 -19.79 3.26
C ALA A 154 19.92 -20.07 4.49
N PRO A 155 18.66 -20.47 4.28
CA PRO A 155 17.80 -20.90 5.38
C PRO A 155 18.31 -22.19 6.03
N PRO A 156 17.92 -22.46 7.29
CA PRO A 156 18.36 -23.64 8.04
C PRO A 156 18.14 -24.94 7.27
N ARG A 157 19.18 -25.78 7.21
CA ARG A 157 19.11 -27.15 6.68
C ARG A 157 18.53 -28.10 7.72
N VAL A 158 18.13 -29.29 7.25
CA VAL A 158 17.53 -30.33 8.10
C VAL A 158 18.48 -30.75 9.23
N GLU A 159 19.77 -30.86 8.92
CA GLU A 159 20.80 -31.33 9.86
C GLU A 159 21.24 -30.26 10.87
N GLU A 160 20.89 -28.99 10.62
CA GLU A 160 21.24 -27.86 11.50
C GLU A 160 20.26 -27.68 12.65
N VAL A 161 19.05 -28.26 12.54
CA VAL A 161 18.01 -28.17 13.56
C VAL A 161 18.15 -29.34 14.53
N ASP A 162 18.63 -29.03 15.73
CA ASP A 162 18.89 -29.98 16.81
C ASP A 162 17.67 -30.19 17.72
N ASP A 163 16.88 -29.14 17.95
CA ASP A 163 15.65 -29.21 18.74
C ASP A 163 14.56 -28.20 18.28
N ASN A 164 13.42 -28.22 18.97
CA ASN A 164 12.31 -27.32 18.66
C ASN A 164 12.50 -25.87 19.15
N HIS A 165 13.53 -25.57 19.94
CA HIS A 165 13.92 -24.23 20.37
C HIS A 165 15.01 -23.60 19.47
N PHE A 166 15.45 -24.31 18.43
CA PHE A 166 16.38 -23.79 17.44
C PHE A 166 15.96 -22.40 16.93
N LEU A 167 16.91 -21.47 16.93
CA LEU A 167 16.71 -20.11 16.45
C LEU A 167 17.36 -19.94 15.07
N PRO A 168 16.57 -19.73 14.00
CA PRO A 168 17.10 -19.47 12.67
C PRO A 168 17.78 -18.10 12.59
N LYS A 169 18.86 -18.03 11.82
CA LYS A 169 19.52 -16.77 11.43
C LYS A 169 18.79 -16.13 10.26
N LEU A 170 18.84 -14.80 10.18
CA LEU A 170 18.25 -14.08 9.05
C LEU A 170 19.15 -14.17 7.81
N THR A 171 18.51 -14.38 6.67
CA THR A 171 19.13 -14.30 5.33
C THR A 171 18.81 -12.96 4.66
N VAL A 172 19.54 -12.59 3.61
CA VAL A 172 19.24 -11.36 2.83
C VAL A 172 17.78 -11.36 2.31
N PRO A 173 17.25 -12.45 1.72
CA PRO A 173 15.84 -12.50 1.34
C PRO A 173 14.86 -12.32 2.52
N ALA A 174 15.17 -12.89 3.69
CA ALA A 174 14.36 -12.70 4.90
C ALA A 174 14.34 -11.23 5.35
N ILE A 175 15.50 -10.56 5.31
CA ILE A 175 15.66 -9.14 5.66
C ILE A 175 14.90 -8.25 4.67
N ALA A 176 15.02 -8.53 3.37
CA ALA A 176 14.28 -7.83 2.31
C ALA A 176 12.77 -7.96 2.50
N CYS A 177 12.28 -9.17 2.76
CA CYS A 177 10.86 -9.43 3.00
C CYS A 177 10.33 -8.70 4.25
N LEU A 178 11.10 -8.67 5.34
CA LEU A 178 10.76 -7.91 6.55
C LEU A 178 10.60 -6.41 6.30
N GLN A 179 11.36 -5.84 5.37
CA GLN A 179 11.23 -4.45 4.93
C GLN A 179 10.14 -4.25 3.86
N GLY A 180 9.47 -5.31 3.44
CA GLY A 180 8.40 -5.27 2.45
C GLY A 180 8.88 -5.11 1.01
N PHE A 181 10.11 -5.53 0.69
CA PHE A 181 10.55 -5.67 -0.70
C PHE A 181 9.83 -6.84 -1.38
N PRO A 182 9.50 -6.73 -2.68
CA PRO A 182 8.95 -7.85 -3.46
C PRO A 182 9.90 -9.05 -3.51
N ASP A 183 9.35 -10.27 -3.57
CA ASP A 183 10.13 -11.51 -3.53
C ASP A 183 11.16 -11.63 -4.66
N LYS A 184 10.85 -11.12 -5.86
CA LYS A 184 11.78 -11.14 -7.01
C LYS A 184 12.79 -9.99 -7.01
N TRP A 185 12.77 -9.12 -6.00
CA TRP A 185 13.72 -8.03 -5.89
C TRP A 185 15.09 -8.56 -5.44
N SER A 186 16.11 -8.41 -6.29
CA SER A 186 17.48 -8.84 -6.00
C SER A 186 18.37 -7.67 -5.57
N PHE A 187 19.36 -7.98 -4.73
CA PHE A 187 20.40 -7.05 -4.31
C PHE A 187 21.75 -7.60 -4.77
N GLU A 188 22.59 -6.74 -5.37
CA GLU A 188 23.83 -7.14 -6.06
C GLU A 188 25.11 -6.76 -5.29
N ALA A 189 25.00 -6.30 -4.03
CA ALA A 189 26.18 -6.06 -3.19
C ALA A 189 26.64 -7.33 -2.48
N GLU A 190 27.81 -7.27 -1.84
CA GLU A 190 28.25 -8.29 -0.89
C GLU A 190 27.33 -8.33 0.35
N LEU A 191 27.30 -9.46 1.08
CA LEU A 191 26.33 -9.75 2.15
C LEU A 191 26.07 -8.56 3.09
N SER A 192 27.11 -7.99 3.69
CA SER A 192 26.95 -6.84 4.61
C SER A 192 26.40 -5.61 3.89
N GLY A 193 26.88 -5.31 2.67
CA GLY A 193 26.37 -4.20 1.87
C GLY A 193 24.89 -4.34 1.55
N ASN A 194 24.41 -5.55 1.26
CA ASN A 194 22.98 -5.80 1.05
C ASN A 194 22.17 -5.51 2.33
N ILE A 195 22.69 -5.92 3.49
CA ILE A 195 22.01 -5.71 4.77
C ILE A 195 21.92 -4.22 5.09
N ASP A 196 23.01 -3.47 4.92
CA ASP A 196 23.04 -2.02 5.13
C ASP A 196 22.00 -1.34 4.23
N MET A 197 22.02 -1.66 2.92
CA MET A 197 21.07 -1.11 1.95
C MET A 197 19.61 -1.41 2.32
N ILE A 198 19.32 -2.62 2.78
CA ILE A 198 17.95 -3.02 3.14
C ILE A 198 17.52 -2.39 4.47
N ALA A 199 18.40 -2.39 5.47
CA ALA A 199 18.09 -1.89 6.81
C ALA A 199 17.84 -0.38 6.82
N GLU A 200 18.61 0.39 6.04
CA GLU A 200 18.47 1.84 5.90
C GLU A 200 17.40 2.26 4.88
N ALA A 201 16.92 1.33 4.06
CA ALA A 201 15.87 1.65 3.09
C ALA A 201 14.56 2.03 3.79
N THR A 202 13.91 3.06 3.24
CA THR A 202 12.50 3.31 3.55
C THR A 202 11.67 2.14 3.04
N PRO A 203 10.85 1.49 3.90
CA PRO A 203 10.04 0.36 3.46
C PRO A 203 9.17 0.74 2.24
N PRO A 204 9.18 -0.03 1.14
CA PRO A 204 8.48 0.33 -0.09
C PRO A 204 6.98 0.62 0.09
N VAL A 205 6.30 -0.08 1.01
CA VAL A 205 4.89 0.18 1.34
C VAL A 205 4.68 1.56 1.96
N LEU A 206 5.58 2.00 2.84
CA LEU A 206 5.52 3.33 3.44
C LEU A 206 5.85 4.40 2.41
N ALA A 207 6.82 4.15 1.53
CA ALA A 207 7.13 5.03 0.41
C ALA A 207 5.92 5.20 -0.52
N ARG A 208 5.20 4.12 -0.84
CA ARG A 208 3.94 4.18 -1.62
C ARG A 208 2.88 5.02 -0.91
N VAL A 209 2.62 4.76 0.37
CA VAL A 209 1.64 5.54 1.17
C VAL A 209 1.97 7.03 1.09
N MET A 210 3.22 7.39 1.36
CA MET A 210 3.65 8.78 1.35
C MET A 210 3.56 9.39 -0.05
N GLY A 211 4.07 8.70 -1.07
CA GLY A 211 3.99 9.16 -2.46
C GLY A 211 2.57 9.42 -2.94
N LEU A 212 1.61 8.56 -2.54
CA LEU A 212 0.20 8.76 -2.86
C LEU A 212 -0.42 9.94 -2.10
N ASN A 213 -0.08 10.17 -0.84
CA ASN A 213 -0.56 11.35 -0.09
C ASN A 213 0.02 12.65 -0.64
N ILE A 214 1.28 12.63 -1.02
CA ILE A 214 1.94 13.71 -1.76
C ILE A 214 1.21 13.98 -3.07
N TYR A 215 0.92 12.94 -3.85
CA TYR A 215 0.18 13.05 -5.10
C TYR A 215 -1.23 13.64 -4.90
N GLN A 216 -1.96 13.20 -3.87
CA GLN A 216 -3.27 13.76 -3.53
C GLN A 216 -3.17 15.26 -3.20
N ALA A 217 -2.18 15.66 -2.40
CA ALA A 217 -1.96 17.05 -2.04
C ALA A 217 -1.55 17.94 -3.23
N LEU A 218 -0.79 17.42 -4.19
CA LEU A 218 -0.37 18.21 -5.36
C LEU A 218 -1.45 18.30 -6.44
N THR A 219 -2.30 17.28 -6.58
CA THR A 219 -3.25 17.19 -7.70
C THR A 219 -4.70 17.43 -7.32
N GLY A 220 -5.03 17.40 -6.02
CA GLY A 220 -6.41 17.35 -5.54
C GLY A 220 -7.14 16.04 -5.85
N THR A 221 -6.46 15.07 -6.47
CA THR A 221 -7.01 13.72 -6.69
C THR A 221 -7.21 13.04 -5.36
N ARG A 222 -8.26 12.24 -5.21
CA ARG A 222 -8.43 11.35 -4.05
C ARG A 222 -7.90 9.97 -4.39
N VAL A 223 -7.22 9.35 -3.44
CA VAL A 223 -6.71 7.99 -3.57
C VAL A 223 -7.31 7.16 -2.46
N ASP A 224 -7.88 6.01 -2.81
CA ASP A 224 -8.19 4.98 -1.84
C ASP A 224 -6.88 4.31 -1.40
N LEU A 225 -6.30 4.85 -0.32
CA LEU A 225 -5.04 4.37 0.23
C LEU A 225 -5.13 2.92 0.69
N GLU A 226 -6.28 2.47 1.21
CA GLU A 226 -6.42 1.09 1.71
C GLU A 226 -6.34 0.08 0.58
N THR A 227 -7.02 0.36 -0.53
CA THR A 227 -6.90 -0.47 -1.73
C THR A 227 -5.47 -0.41 -2.28
N ALA A 228 -4.87 0.79 -2.33
CA ALA A 228 -3.53 0.98 -2.90
C ALA A 228 -2.42 0.20 -2.17
N ILE A 229 -2.49 0.09 -0.84
CA ILE A 229 -1.48 -0.64 -0.07
C ILE A 229 -1.67 -2.16 -0.08
N ARG A 230 -2.88 -2.63 -0.40
CA ARG A 230 -3.21 -4.07 -0.49
C ARG A 230 -2.83 -4.66 -1.84
N GLU A 231 -2.77 -3.83 -2.88
CA GLU A 231 -2.25 -4.25 -4.19
C GLU A 231 -0.73 -4.48 -4.13
N PRO A 232 -0.20 -5.45 -4.90
CA PRO A 232 1.24 -5.64 -5.06
C PRO A 232 1.97 -4.33 -5.37
N LEU A 233 3.17 -4.17 -4.80
CA LEU A 233 3.98 -2.94 -4.93
C LEU A 233 4.40 -2.64 -6.37
N ILE A 234 4.74 -3.71 -7.07
CA ILE A 234 5.07 -3.74 -8.47
C ILE A 234 4.60 -5.11 -8.99
N ASP A 235 4.32 -5.19 -10.27
CA ASP A 235 4.20 -6.49 -10.94
C ASP A 235 5.60 -7.12 -10.97
N ASP A 236 5.70 -8.32 -10.42
CA ASP A 236 6.92 -9.10 -10.34
C ASP A 236 7.59 -9.32 -11.72
N GLU A 237 6.80 -9.40 -12.80
CA GLU A 237 7.34 -9.53 -14.17
C GLU A 237 8.03 -8.25 -14.67
N ARG A 238 7.80 -7.11 -14.00
CA ARG A 238 8.39 -5.81 -14.36
C ARG A 238 9.69 -5.52 -13.64
N ILE A 239 10.08 -6.31 -12.64
CA ILE A 239 11.34 -6.12 -11.92
C ILE A 239 12.51 -6.39 -12.88
N GLY A 240 13.45 -5.45 -12.96
CA GLY A 240 14.58 -5.50 -13.89
C GLY A 240 14.24 -5.19 -15.36
N GLN A 241 12.97 -4.92 -15.69
CA GLN A 241 12.54 -4.58 -17.04
C GLN A 241 12.57 -3.05 -17.30
N PRO A 242 12.81 -2.60 -18.54
CA PRO A 242 12.70 -1.19 -18.90
C PRO A 242 11.31 -0.62 -18.63
N LEU A 243 11.24 0.67 -18.30
CA LEU A 243 9.96 1.37 -18.16
C LEU A 243 9.15 1.28 -19.47
N PRO A 244 7.87 0.87 -19.41
CA PRO A 244 7.03 0.86 -20.60
C PRO A 244 6.82 2.29 -21.11
N LYS A 245 6.83 2.47 -22.44
CA LYS A 245 6.66 3.79 -23.09
C LYS A 245 5.33 4.48 -22.78
N ARG A 246 4.33 3.71 -22.34
CA ARG A 246 3.04 4.20 -21.85
C ARG A 246 2.68 3.44 -20.59
N VAL A 247 2.57 4.16 -19.47
CA VAL A 247 1.94 3.65 -18.25
C VAL A 247 0.49 4.14 -18.29
N SER A 248 -0.47 3.22 -18.42
CA SER A 248 -1.87 3.57 -18.14
C SER A 248 -2.01 3.83 -16.64
N LEU A 249 -2.22 5.09 -16.27
CA LEU A 249 -2.29 5.55 -14.88
C LEU A 249 -3.71 5.52 -14.32
N THR A 250 -4.53 4.55 -14.70
CA THR A 250 -5.80 4.27 -13.99
C THR A 250 -5.71 2.97 -13.19
N PRO A 251 -4.84 2.87 -12.17
CA PRO A 251 -4.86 1.75 -11.24
C PRO A 251 -6.17 1.75 -10.45
N LYS A 252 -6.59 0.60 -9.90
CA LYS A 252 -7.94 0.45 -9.32
C LYS A 252 -8.15 1.32 -8.08
N TRP A 253 -7.07 1.64 -7.35
CA TRP A 253 -7.08 2.60 -6.24
C TRP A 253 -7.22 4.07 -6.67
N TYR A 254 -7.09 4.36 -7.97
CA TYR A 254 -7.29 5.68 -8.53
C TYR A 254 -8.78 6.02 -8.51
N THR A 255 -9.22 6.60 -7.39
CA THR A 255 -10.49 7.29 -7.31
C THR A 255 -10.32 8.58 -8.12
N ALA A 256 -10.41 8.51 -9.45
CA ALA A 256 -10.40 9.67 -10.34
C ALA A 256 -11.55 10.61 -9.97
N SER A 257 -11.46 11.34 -8.84
CA SER A 257 -12.56 11.46 -7.88
C SER A 257 -13.88 11.52 -8.64
N ARG A 258 -14.57 10.37 -8.74
CA ARG A 258 -15.80 10.27 -9.54
C ARG A 258 -16.79 11.32 -9.05
N ALA A 259 -16.73 11.60 -7.75
CA ALA A 259 -17.30 12.75 -7.07
C ALA A 259 -16.85 14.12 -7.59
N LEU A 260 -15.55 14.39 -7.79
CA LEU A 260 -15.03 15.67 -8.30
C LEU A 260 -15.30 15.84 -9.81
N LYS A 261 -15.26 14.76 -10.59
CA LYS A 261 -15.75 14.74 -11.98
C LYS A 261 -17.26 15.01 -12.03
N ALA A 262 -18.05 14.34 -11.20
CA ALA A 262 -19.48 14.59 -11.07
C ALA A 262 -19.80 16.02 -10.60
N GLU A 263 -19.08 16.54 -9.60
CA GLU A 263 -19.22 17.93 -9.11
C GLU A 263 -18.86 18.94 -10.22
N LYS A 264 -17.82 18.67 -11.02
CA LYS A 264 -17.47 19.47 -12.20
C LYS A 264 -18.54 19.44 -13.30
N TYR A 265 -19.16 18.28 -13.55
CA TYR A 265 -20.28 18.16 -14.51
C TYR A 265 -21.55 18.88 -14.02
N MET A 266 -21.78 18.93 -12.70
CA MET A 266 -22.93 19.63 -12.11
C MET A 266 -22.82 21.16 -12.21
N ASP A 267 -21.61 21.69 -12.34
CA ASP A 267 -21.34 23.14 -12.47
C ASP A 267 -21.19 23.63 -13.92
N ARG A 268 -21.08 22.74 -14.92
CA ARG A 268 -20.85 23.10 -16.33
C ARG A 268 -21.78 22.35 -17.29
N GLU A 269 -22.91 22.99 -17.58
CA GLU A 269 -24.00 22.46 -18.43
C GLU A 269 -23.57 22.11 -19.86
N ASP A 270 -22.51 22.74 -20.37
CA ASP A 270 -21.99 22.50 -21.72
C ASP A 270 -21.15 21.22 -21.82
N GLU A 271 -20.51 20.79 -20.72
CA GLU A 271 -19.70 19.57 -20.67
C GLU A 271 -20.57 18.30 -20.49
N LEU A 272 -21.81 18.43 -20.03
CA LEU A 272 -22.77 17.31 -19.93
C LEU A 272 -23.27 16.83 -21.29
N LYS A 273 -23.34 17.72 -22.29
CA LYS A 273 -23.85 17.41 -23.64
C LYS A 273 -22.86 16.62 -24.50
N THR A 274 -21.61 16.51 -24.06
CA THR A 274 -20.53 15.84 -24.81
C THR A 274 -20.23 14.43 -24.29
N LEU A 275 -20.86 14.01 -23.20
CA LEU A 275 -20.67 12.69 -22.59
C LEU A 275 -21.64 11.65 -23.16
N ASN A 276 -21.21 10.39 -23.12
CA ASN A 276 -22.06 9.25 -23.45
C ASN A 276 -23.11 9.00 -22.32
N PRO A 277 -24.32 8.47 -22.63
CA PRO A 277 -25.40 8.21 -21.66
C PRO A 277 -25.01 7.36 -20.45
N ASP A 278 -24.25 6.28 -20.65
CA ASP A 278 -23.77 5.40 -19.60
C ASP A 278 -22.78 6.12 -18.68
N GLU A 279 -22.01 7.09 -19.20
CA GLU A 279 -21.09 7.90 -18.41
C GLU A 279 -21.85 8.90 -17.54
N VAL A 280 -22.92 9.48 -18.08
CA VAL A 280 -23.82 10.39 -17.36
C VAL A 280 -24.58 9.65 -16.25
N GLU A 281 -25.12 8.46 -16.53
CA GLU A 281 -25.85 7.65 -15.55
C GLU A 281 -24.94 7.16 -14.42
N ARG A 282 -23.72 6.72 -14.74
CA ARG A 282 -22.71 6.35 -13.73
C ARG A 282 -22.26 7.54 -12.89
N ALA A 283 -22.07 8.71 -13.49
CA ALA A 283 -21.69 9.93 -12.75
C ALA A 283 -22.80 10.37 -11.77
N LEU A 284 -24.07 10.25 -12.18
CA LEU A 284 -25.23 10.56 -11.34
C LEU A 284 -25.35 9.57 -10.17
N ALA A 285 -25.21 8.26 -10.42
CA ALA A 285 -25.24 7.24 -9.38
C ALA A 285 -24.16 7.48 -8.33
N THR A 286 -22.92 7.76 -8.76
CA THR A 286 -21.82 8.09 -7.83
C THR A 286 -22.07 9.39 -7.05
N TYR A 287 -22.66 10.42 -7.67
CA TYR A 287 -23.04 11.64 -6.95
C TYR A 287 -24.07 11.37 -5.84
N MET A 288 -25.09 10.55 -6.15
CA MET A 288 -26.19 10.24 -5.24
C MET A 288 -25.79 9.27 -4.12
N GLU A 289 -24.98 8.27 -4.41
CA GLU A 289 -24.64 7.18 -3.49
C GLU A 289 -23.41 7.45 -2.63
N GLU A 290 -22.47 8.28 -3.10
CA GLU A 290 -21.20 8.53 -2.40
C GLU A 290 -21.11 9.97 -1.87
N LEU A 291 -21.36 10.97 -2.71
CA LEU A 291 -21.12 12.38 -2.37
C LEU A 291 -22.12 12.94 -1.36
N VAL A 292 -23.40 12.64 -1.55
CA VAL A 292 -24.49 13.15 -0.70
C VAL A 292 -24.44 12.53 0.70
N PRO A 293 -24.25 11.20 0.85
CA PRO A 293 -24.05 10.59 2.17
C PRO A 293 -22.78 11.08 2.86
N MET A 294 -21.70 11.35 2.12
CA MET A 294 -20.43 11.85 2.68
C MET A 294 -20.54 13.29 3.19
N LYS A 295 -21.30 14.18 2.53
CA LYS A 295 -21.48 15.58 2.97
C LYS A 295 -22.52 15.75 4.08
N ARG A 296 -23.55 14.89 4.16
CA ARG A 296 -24.74 15.14 5.00
C ARG A 296 -25.33 13.93 5.74
N GLY A 297 -24.78 12.72 5.58
CA GLY A 297 -25.33 11.48 6.13
C GLY A 297 -26.43 10.85 5.26
N LYS A 298 -26.70 9.55 5.46
CA LYS A 298 -27.73 8.80 4.70
C LYS A 298 -29.14 9.38 4.97
N GLY A 299 -29.89 9.69 3.92
CA GLY A 299 -31.28 10.17 4.00
C GLY A 299 -31.45 11.70 4.06
N ALA A 300 -30.39 12.48 3.91
CA ALA A 300 -30.46 13.95 3.92
C ALA A 300 -31.16 14.52 2.66
N ALA A 301 -31.99 15.55 2.84
CA ALA A 301 -32.71 16.19 1.75
C ALA A 301 -31.76 17.00 0.82
N PHE A 302 -32.00 16.92 -0.49
CA PHE A 302 -31.29 17.72 -1.48
C PHE A 302 -31.61 19.21 -1.36
N SER A 303 -30.58 20.06 -1.51
CA SER A 303 -30.74 21.50 -1.71
C SER A 303 -31.43 21.81 -3.03
N LYS A 304 -31.95 23.03 -3.17
CA LYS A 304 -32.64 23.48 -4.40
C LYS A 304 -31.75 23.34 -5.65
N ARG A 305 -30.46 23.67 -5.54
CA ARG A 305 -29.48 23.58 -6.64
C ARG A 305 -29.23 22.13 -7.06
N GLU A 306 -29.14 21.22 -6.08
CA GLU A 306 -28.94 19.77 -6.33
C GLU A 306 -30.16 19.13 -6.98
N ARG A 307 -31.39 19.49 -6.56
CA ARG A 307 -32.62 19.00 -7.20
C ARG A 307 -32.71 19.43 -8.66
N VAL A 308 -32.33 20.68 -8.96
CA VAL A 308 -32.31 21.19 -10.33
C VAL A 308 -31.29 20.44 -11.19
N ALA A 309 -30.11 20.16 -10.65
CA ALA A 309 -29.08 19.44 -11.38
C ALA A 309 -29.42 17.96 -11.63
N VAL A 310 -29.97 17.26 -10.63
CA VAL A 310 -30.52 15.89 -10.78
C VAL A 310 -31.64 15.84 -11.82
N ALA A 311 -32.56 16.81 -11.80
CA ALA A 311 -33.66 16.89 -12.77
C ALA A 311 -33.16 17.13 -14.20
N ARG A 312 -32.11 17.94 -14.38
CA ARG A 312 -31.50 18.19 -15.69
C ARG A 312 -30.84 16.95 -16.28
N ILE A 313 -30.13 16.19 -15.45
CA ILE A 313 -29.49 14.95 -15.87
C ILE A 313 -30.55 13.90 -16.24
N ALA A 314 -31.57 13.72 -15.40
CA ALA A 314 -32.69 12.82 -15.70
C ALA A 314 -33.43 13.20 -16.99
N ALA A 315 -33.55 14.50 -17.30
CA ALA A 315 -34.14 14.97 -18.55
C ALA A 315 -33.25 14.67 -19.77
N ALA A 316 -31.92 14.84 -19.66
CA ALA A 316 -30.98 14.51 -20.73
C ALA A 316 -30.99 13.01 -21.06
N THR A 317 -31.00 12.14 -20.04
CA THR A 317 -31.09 10.68 -20.21
C THR A 317 -32.43 10.25 -20.82
N ARG A 318 -33.53 10.95 -20.48
CA ARG A 318 -34.87 10.68 -21.03
C ARG A 318 -35.03 11.11 -22.49
N LEU A 319 -34.55 12.30 -22.86
CA LEU A 319 -34.55 12.82 -24.23
C LEU A 319 -33.76 11.92 -25.20
N GLN A 320 -32.72 11.26 -24.70
CA GLN A 320 -31.88 10.37 -25.51
C GLN A 320 -32.51 8.98 -25.69
N ARG A 321 -33.13 8.41 -24.64
CA ARG A 321 -33.97 7.21 -24.77
C ARG A 321 -35.15 7.42 -25.72
N ASP A 322 -35.79 8.58 -25.69
CA ASP A 322 -36.89 8.89 -26.61
C ASP A 322 -36.40 9.01 -28.07
N ARG A 323 -35.16 9.45 -28.31
CA ARG A 323 -34.52 9.45 -29.65
C ARG A 323 -34.16 8.04 -30.16
N GLU A 324 -33.78 7.14 -29.26
CA GLU A 324 -33.49 5.74 -29.61
C GLU A 324 -34.77 4.92 -29.83
N CYS A 325 -35.84 5.21 -29.08
CA CYS A 325 -37.15 4.55 -29.21
C CYS A 325 -38.02 5.12 -30.34
N PHE A 326 -37.84 6.40 -30.71
CA PHE A 326 -38.56 7.05 -31.81
C PHE A 326 -37.56 7.75 -32.75
N PRO A 327 -37.01 7.01 -33.73
CA PRO A 327 -36.13 7.57 -34.74
C PRO A 327 -36.88 8.68 -35.50
N THR A 328 -36.26 9.85 -35.68
CA THR A 328 -36.84 10.95 -36.47
C THR A 328 -36.98 10.53 -37.95
N GLU A 329 -37.89 11.11 -38.74
CA GLU A 329 -38.15 10.70 -40.13
C GLU A 329 -36.89 10.61 -41.02
N ALA A 330 -35.82 11.34 -40.68
CA ALA A 330 -34.51 11.28 -41.34
C ALA A 330 -33.72 9.97 -41.11
N SER A 331 -34.22 9.06 -40.26
CA SER A 331 -33.60 7.77 -39.93
C SER A 331 -34.42 6.56 -40.38
N ARG A 332 -35.46 6.77 -41.19
CA ARG A 332 -36.08 5.68 -41.95
C ARG A 332 -35.16 5.34 -43.14
N PRO A 333 -34.84 4.05 -43.40
CA PRO A 333 -34.07 3.65 -44.57
C PRO A 333 -34.77 4.10 -45.86
N ASP A 334 -33.97 4.47 -46.86
CA ASP A 334 -34.46 4.94 -48.17
C ASP A 334 -35.20 3.78 -48.86
N PRO A 335 -36.37 3.99 -49.49
CA PRO A 335 -37.05 2.92 -50.24
C PRO A 335 -36.19 2.16 -51.25
N GLN A 336 -35.05 2.71 -51.67
CA GLN A 336 -34.07 2.02 -52.52
C GLN A 336 -33.35 0.84 -51.84
N ASP A 337 -33.26 0.82 -50.50
CA ASP A 337 -32.55 -0.22 -49.73
C ASP A 337 -33.24 -1.61 -49.75
N TYR A 338 -34.42 -1.73 -50.38
CA TYR A 338 -35.17 -2.99 -50.50
C TYR A 338 -35.04 -3.69 -51.86
N THR A 339 -34.17 -3.23 -52.77
CA THR A 339 -34.12 -3.77 -54.15
C THR A 339 -33.02 -4.78 -54.46
N ASP A 340 -32.17 -5.15 -53.51
CA ASP A 340 -31.21 -6.24 -53.69
C ASP A 340 -31.56 -7.45 -52.79
N LEU A 341 -32.44 -8.31 -53.30
CA LEU A 341 -32.65 -9.69 -52.85
C LEU A 341 -32.35 -10.67 -53.98
#